data_AF-F1T3K6-F1
#
_entry.id   AF-F1T3K6-F1
#
_cell.length_a   1.000
_cell.length_b   1.000
_cell.length_c   1.000
_cell.angle_alpha   90.00
_cell.angle_beta   90.00
_cell.angle_gamma   90.00
#
_symmetry.space_group_name_H-M   'P 1'
#
loop_
_entity.id
_entity.type
_entity.pdbx_description
1 polymer ?
#
loop_
_entity_poly.entity_id
_entity_poly.type
_entity_poly.pdbx_seq_one_letter_code
_entity_poly.pdbx_strand_id
1 'polypeptide(L)'
;MGNTVFSCPKCGTGLGIGDAQCPGCGVKINTSAYAAYQAAPQQPAAGQNQAASSNPSAAANPANNANQGQTTPQATDFSHDFENAANQAAAKFNDVMSSQEMQQAKARANHFLGWLVASWKRPTQELNAPHMYGVVSFALQAFIVSLMQFISISSAINNQSRAVSGILPEFGGAAHTVAGVANNFFFDVIVKMFFVTLICELIFLACSYGAYKMTHSKSISFFAYITKVAQYCNLNFLFVCIAFVCNLISLSFFSGILLCVMGPLFFIATIVVTAKDAEPAQKDIMHVSFLVMLGSFVSFVIYFIFVLSVLFAGMGSIANNLMRL
;
A
#
# COMPACT_ATOMS: atom_id res chain seq x y z
N MET A 1 11.90 35.61 -36.71
CA MET A 1 11.04 35.70 -35.51
C MET A 1 10.25 34.41 -35.44
N GLY A 2 10.70 33.46 -34.62
CA GLY A 2 10.12 32.10 -34.57
C GLY A 2 8.83 32.09 -33.74
N ASN A 3 7.77 31.48 -34.27
CA ASN A 3 6.46 31.34 -33.63
C ASN A 3 6.58 30.64 -32.27
N THR A 4 6.50 31.40 -31.18
CA THR A 4 6.30 30.88 -29.83
C THR A 4 4.84 30.46 -29.70
N VAL A 5 4.58 29.16 -29.48
CA VAL A 5 3.21 28.66 -29.44
C VAL A 5 2.74 28.41 -27.99
N PHE A 6 3.64 28.20 -27.02
CA PHE A 6 3.28 27.91 -25.62
C PHE A 6 4.32 28.40 -24.59
N SER A 7 3.95 28.44 -23.29
CA SER A 7 4.84 28.77 -22.16
C SER A 7 5.02 27.59 -21.20
N CYS A 8 6.24 27.40 -20.70
CA CYS A 8 6.55 26.36 -19.72
C CYS A 8 5.75 26.55 -18.41
N PRO A 9 5.01 25.55 -17.90
CA PRO A 9 4.19 25.70 -16.70
C PRO A 9 5.00 25.89 -15.42
N LYS A 10 6.30 25.56 -15.44
CA LYS A 10 7.19 25.68 -14.28
C LYS A 10 7.87 27.05 -14.18
N CYS A 11 8.18 27.69 -15.31
CA CYS A 11 9.01 28.90 -15.34
C CYS A 11 8.57 29.97 -16.34
N GLY A 12 7.49 29.75 -17.10
CA GLY A 12 6.93 30.72 -18.04
C GLY A 12 7.69 30.89 -19.36
N THR A 13 8.85 30.25 -19.55
CA THR A 13 9.68 30.37 -20.77
C THR A 13 8.92 29.89 -22.00
N GLY A 14 8.98 30.65 -23.10
CA GLY A 14 8.36 30.28 -24.38
C GLY A 14 8.98 29.02 -24.98
N LEU A 15 8.13 28.11 -25.49
CA LEU A 15 8.48 26.82 -26.07
C LEU A 15 8.08 26.76 -27.54
N GLY A 16 8.95 26.15 -28.35
CA GLY A 16 8.70 25.79 -29.74
C GLY A 16 8.10 24.40 -29.88
N ILE A 17 7.47 24.15 -31.03
CA ILE A 17 6.97 22.81 -31.39
C ILE A 17 8.19 21.90 -31.60
N GLY A 18 8.29 20.83 -30.80
CA GLY A 18 9.38 19.85 -30.86
C GLY A 18 10.38 19.91 -29.70
N ASP A 19 10.25 20.88 -28.78
CA ASP A 19 11.12 20.98 -27.61
C ASP A 19 10.85 19.83 -26.62
N ALA A 20 11.79 18.88 -26.50
CA ALA A 20 11.72 17.79 -25.53
C ALA A 20 12.04 18.23 -24.09
N GLN A 21 12.72 19.38 -23.93
CA GLN A 21 13.06 19.99 -22.64
C GLN A 21 12.92 21.50 -22.70
N CYS A 22 12.45 22.10 -21.61
CA CYS A 22 12.35 23.54 -21.49
C CYS A 22 13.76 24.18 -21.40
N PRO A 23 14.10 25.13 -22.29
CA PRO A 23 15.42 25.78 -22.28
C PRO A 23 15.64 26.66 -21.04
N GLY A 24 14.58 27.11 -20.36
CA GLY A 24 14.70 27.96 -19.17
C GLY A 24 14.92 27.21 -17.85
N CYS A 25 14.41 25.99 -17.70
CA CYS A 25 14.48 25.25 -16.42
C CYS A 25 14.85 23.77 -16.55
N GLY A 26 15.10 23.26 -17.77
CA GLY A 26 15.54 21.90 -18.05
C GLY A 26 14.49 20.80 -17.84
N VAL A 27 13.25 21.16 -17.50
CA VAL A 27 12.17 20.18 -17.29
C VAL A 27 11.79 19.51 -18.61
N LYS A 28 11.64 18.18 -18.62
CA LYS A 28 11.18 17.43 -19.80
C LYS A 28 9.72 17.77 -20.09
N ILE A 29 9.42 18.13 -21.34
CA ILE A 29 8.06 18.46 -21.81
C ILE A 29 7.56 17.26 -22.63
N ASN A 30 6.39 16.73 -22.29
CA ASN A 30 5.75 15.68 -23.09
C ASN A 30 4.89 16.33 -24.18
N THR A 31 5.47 16.57 -25.36
CA THR A 31 4.82 17.25 -26.49
C THR A 31 3.56 16.55 -27.02
N SER A 32 3.42 15.22 -26.84
CA SER A 32 2.22 14.50 -27.28
C SER A 32 1.00 14.73 -26.39
N ALA A 33 1.20 15.06 -25.11
CA ALA A 33 0.10 15.39 -24.19
C ALA A 33 -0.56 16.76 -24.51
N TYR A 34 0.16 17.66 -25.20
CA TYR A 34 -0.32 19.01 -25.51
C TYR A 34 -0.92 19.15 -26.91
N ALA A 35 -0.59 18.28 -27.86
CA ALA A 35 -1.26 18.22 -29.16
C ALA A 35 -2.75 17.87 -29.03
N ALA A 36 -3.12 17.09 -28.00
CA ALA A 36 -4.52 16.77 -27.69
C ALA A 36 -5.34 17.97 -27.20
N TYR A 37 -4.70 19.04 -26.70
CA TYR A 37 -5.38 20.24 -26.23
C TYR A 37 -5.86 21.14 -27.40
N GLN A 38 -5.31 20.97 -28.61
CA GLN A 38 -5.70 21.74 -29.81
C GLN A 38 -6.92 21.17 -30.55
N ALA A 39 -7.42 19.99 -30.17
CA ALA A 39 -8.60 19.39 -30.80
C ALA A 39 -9.94 19.79 -30.13
N ALA A 40 -9.91 20.61 -29.08
CA ALA A 40 -11.12 21.11 -28.42
C ALA A 40 -11.57 22.45 -29.02
N PRO A 41 -12.80 22.59 -29.55
CA PRO A 41 -13.34 23.88 -29.98
C PRO A 41 -13.53 24.82 -28.79
N GLN A 42 -13.18 26.10 -28.97
CA GLN A 42 -13.39 27.18 -28.01
C GLN A 42 -14.84 27.72 -28.04
N GLN A 43 -15.48 27.74 -26.85
CA GLN A 43 -16.48 28.72 -26.30
C GLN A 43 -17.87 28.87 -26.97
N PRO A 44 -18.93 29.45 -26.32
CA PRO A 44 -18.95 30.38 -25.17
C PRO A 44 -20.06 30.15 -24.09
N ALA A 45 -20.25 31.16 -23.24
CA ALA A 45 -20.92 31.23 -21.94
C ALA A 45 -22.48 31.30 -21.90
N ALA A 46 -23.00 30.96 -20.70
CA ALA A 46 -24.21 31.41 -19.99
C ALA A 46 -25.64 31.20 -20.59
N GLY A 47 -26.52 30.56 -19.80
CA GLY A 47 -27.98 30.58 -19.98
C GLY A 47 -28.74 29.60 -19.06
N GLN A 48 -29.78 30.09 -18.38
CA GLN A 48 -30.54 29.46 -17.29
C GLN A 48 -31.66 28.47 -17.74
N ASN A 49 -32.01 27.58 -16.80
CA ASN A 49 -33.36 27.10 -16.40
C ASN A 49 -34.16 26.00 -17.14
N GLN A 50 -34.77 25.17 -16.27
CA GLN A 50 -36.00 24.32 -16.38
C GLN A 50 -35.91 23.03 -17.21
N ALA A 51 -36.65 21.94 -16.96
CA ALA A 51 -37.35 21.32 -15.82
C ALA A 51 -38.06 20.08 -16.42
N ALA A 52 -38.32 19.05 -15.59
CA ALA A 52 -39.25 17.93 -15.83
C ALA A 52 -38.83 16.91 -16.94
N SER A 53 -39.24 15.64 -16.99
CA SER A 53 -39.90 14.66 -16.09
C SER A 53 -40.19 13.44 -16.98
N SER A 54 -40.43 12.27 -16.38
CA SER A 54 -41.15 11.11 -16.91
C SER A 54 -40.41 10.09 -17.82
N ASN A 55 -39.99 9.00 -17.19
CA ASN A 55 -40.31 7.62 -17.62
C ASN A 55 -41.85 7.41 -17.49
N PRO A 56 -42.53 6.44 -18.16
CA PRO A 56 -42.14 5.02 -18.07
C PRO A 56 -42.53 4.06 -19.23
N SER A 57 -41.81 2.93 -19.26
CA SER A 57 -42.29 1.54 -19.42
C SER A 57 -42.86 0.98 -20.74
N ALA A 58 -42.52 -0.31 -20.91
CA ALA A 58 -43.19 -1.39 -21.64
C ALA A 58 -42.94 -1.46 -23.16
N ALA A 59 -42.87 -2.62 -23.82
CA ALA A 59 -42.69 -4.03 -23.48
C ALA A 59 -42.58 -4.77 -24.83
N ALA A 60 -42.16 -6.03 -24.79
CA ALA A 60 -42.47 -7.08 -25.76
C ALA A 60 -41.74 -7.09 -27.13
N ASN A 61 -40.77 -8.02 -27.20
CA ASN A 61 -40.48 -8.87 -28.36
C ASN A 61 -41.72 -9.75 -28.68
N PRO A 62 -41.95 -10.25 -29.91
CA PRO A 62 -41.13 -11.37 -30.42
C PRO A 62 -40.92 -11.46 -31.96
N ALA A 63 -39.74 -12.00 -32.30
CA ALA A 63 -39.46 -13.08 -33.25
C ALA A 63 -39.61 -12.91 -34.79
N ASN A 64 -38.54 -13.41 -35.44
CA ASN A 64 -38.39 -14.00 -36.78
C ASN A 64 -38.21 -13.07 -37.99
N ASN A 65 -36.95 -12.98 -38.46
CA ASN A 65 -36.65 -13.64 -39.72
C ASN A 65 -35.16 -14.05 -39.82
N ALA A 66 -34.94 -15.33 -40.10
CA ALA A 66 -33.65 -15.87 -40.43
C ALA A 66 -33.32 -15.53 -41.89
N ASN A 67 -32.13 -14.99 -42.14
CA ASN A 67 -31.46 -15.27 -43.40
C ASN A 67 -29.95 -15.36 -43.17
N GLN A 68 -29.41 -16.54 -43.50
CA GLN A 68 -28.00 -16.88 -43.47
C GLN A 68 -27.31 -16.26 -44.69
N GLY A 69 -26.11 -15.72 -44.50
CA GLY A 69 -25.23 -15.34 -45.60
C GLY A 69 -23.95 -14.65 -45.14
N GLN A 70 -22.86 -15.42 -45.13
CA GLN A 70 -21.45 -15.00 -45.09
C GLN A 70 -20.84 -14.45 -43.79
N THR A 71 -20.24 -15.39 -43.07
CA THR A 71 -19.10 -15.23 -42.17
C THR A 71 -17.90 -14.57 -42.87
N THR A 72 -17.57 -13.35 -42.45
CA THR A 72 -16.18 -12.88 -42.38
C THR A 72 -15.98 -12.35 -40.96
N PRO A 73 -15.07 -12.90 -40.13
CA PRO A 73 -14.75 -12.27 -38.86
C PRO A 73 -14.02 -10.95 -39.14
N GLN A 74 -14.71 -9.82 -39.03
CA GLN A 74 -14.10 -8.50 -38.98
C GLN A 74 -13.21 -8.43 -37.73
N ALA A 75 -11.91 -8.59 -37.92
CA ALA A 75 -10.88 -8.37 -36.90
C ALA A 75 -10.64 -6.87 -36.60
N THR A 76 -11.65 -6.02 -36.79
CA THR A 76 -11.53 -4.55 -36.70
C THR A 76 -12.27 -3.95 -35.52
N ASP A 77 -13.14 -4.71 -34.85
CA ASP A 77 -14.00 -4.19 -33.77
C ASP A 77 -13.33 -4.26 -32.37
N PHE A 78 -12.47 -5.26 -32.15
CA PHE A 78 -11.78 -5.46 -30.87
C PHE A 78 -10.81 -4.32 -30.50
N SER A 79 -10.17 -3.70 -31.50
CA SER A 79 -9.22 -2.59 -31.29
C SER A 79 -9.96 -1.32 -30.90
N HIS A 80 -11.13 -1.08 -31.50
CA HIS A 80 -11.91 0.13 -31.27
C HIS A 80 -12.59 0.10 -29.89
N ASP A 81 -13.08 -1.07 -29.46
CA ASP A 81 -13.64 -1.27 -28.12
C ASP A 81 -12.58 -1.20 -27.01
N PHE A 82 -11.37 -1.74 -27.25
CA PHE A 82 -10.25 -1.63 -26.31
C PHE A 82 -9.76 -0.20 -26.15
N GLU A 83 -9.65 0.55 -27.26
CA GLU A 83 -9.22 1.94 -27.26
C GLU A 83 -10.26 2.87 -26.61
N ASN A 84 -11.56 2.61 -26.85
CA ASN A 84 -12.64 3.32 -26.15
C ASN A 84 -12.65 3.02 -24.64
N ALA A 85 -12.44 1.76 -24.25
CA ALA A 85 -12.37 1.37 -22.84
C ALA A 85 -11.15 2.01 -22.14
N ALA A 86 -9.99 2.06 -22.82
CA ALA A 86 -8.79 2.72 -22.32
C ALA A 86 -8.98 4.24 -22.19
N ASN A 87 -9.61 4.88 -23.18
CA ASN A 87 -9.90 6.31 -23.15
C ASN A 87 -10.96 6.68 -22.10
N GLN A 88 -11.99 5.84 -21.91
CA GLN A 88 -12.96 6.02 -20.82
C GLN A 88 -12.33 5.78 -19.45
N ALA A 89 -11.44 4.80 -19.31
CA ALA A 89 -10.70 4.58 -18.06
C ALA A 89 -9.77 5.76 -17.74
N ALA A 90 -9.08 6.30 -18.75
CA ALA A 90 -8.23 7.48 -18.61
C ALA A 90 -9.03 8.75 -18.27
N ALA A 91 -10.20 8.95 -18.89
CA ALA A 91 -11.10 10.06 -18.58
C ALA A 91 -11.65 9.96 -17.16
N LYS A 92 -12.12 8.78 -16.74
CA LYS A 92 -12.57 8.53 -15.36
C LYS A 92 -11.44 8.70 -14.35
N PHE A 93 -10.22 8.29 -14.71
CA PHE A 93 -9.06 8.49 -13.86
C PHE A 93 -8.72 9.97 -13.68
N ASN A 94 -8.72 10.76 -14.76
CA ASN A 94 -8.50 12.21 -14.70
C ASN A 94 -9.60 12.93 -13.92
N ASP A 95 -10.86 12.52 -14.10
CA ASP A 95 -12.00 13.05 -13.33
C ASP A 95 -11.82 12.79 -11.83
N VAL A 96 -11.54 11.53 -11.44
CA VAL A 96 -11.21 11.16 -10.05
C VAL A 96 -9.98 11.92 -9.54
N MET A 97 -8.94 12.09 -10.36
CA MET A 97 -7.71 12.77 -9.94
C MET A 97 -7.92 14.27 -9.71
N SER A 98 -8.82 14.88 -10.49
CA SER A 98 -9.22 16.28 -10.38
C SER A 98 -10.30 16.53 -9.33
N SER A 99 -10.97 15.47 -8.86
CA SER A 99 -12.02 15.56 -7.85
C SER A 99 -11.53 16.21 -6.55
N GLN A 100 -12.45 16.93 -5.90
CA GLN A 100 -12.20 17.56 -4.60
C GLN A 100 -11.81 16.52 -3.54
N GLU A 101 -12.36 15.30 -3.62
CA GLU A 101 -12.05 14.20 -2.71
C GLU A 101 -10.58 13.76 -2.85
N MET A 102 -10.08 13.63 -4.08
CA MET A 102 -8.66 13.31 -4.32
C MET A 102 -7.74 14.43 -3.83
N GLN A 103 -8.12 15.70 -4.04
CA GLN A 103 -7.33 16.82 -3.52
C GLN A 103 -7.26 16.81 -1.98
N GLN A 104 -8.37 16.50 -1.31
CA GLN A 104 -8.40 16.32 0.15
C GLN A 104 -7.61 15.09 0.61
N ALA A 105 -7.68 13.97 -0.11
CA ALA A 105 -6.88 12.78 0.19
C ALA A 105 -5.38 13.08 0.06
N LYS A 106 -4.98 13.79 -1.00
CA LYS A 106 -3.60 14.24 -1.21
C LYS A 106 -3.13 15.18 -0.10
N ALA A 107 -3.95 16.15 0.30
CA ALA A 107 -3.62 17.04 1.41
C ALA A 107 -3.40 16.25 2.71
N ARG A 108 -4.32 15.35 3.06
CA ARG A 108 -4.19 14.48 4.25
C ARG A 108 -2.94 13.60 4.20
N ALA A 109 -2.63 13.01 3.04
CA ALA A 109 -1.42 12.22 2.85
C ALA A 109 -0.15 13.07 3.04
N ASN A 110 -0.10 14.27 2.48
CA ASN A 110 1.03 15.18 2.68
C ASN A 110 1.20 15.58 4.14
N HIS A 111 0.12 15.82 4.87
CA HIS A 111 0.18 16.10 6.32
C HIS A 111 0.68 14.90 7.12
N PHE A 112 0.21 13.69 6.78
CA PHE A 112 0.69 12.45 7.42
C PHE A 112 2.19 12.23 7.16
N LEU A 113 2.65 12.36 5.90
CA LEU A 113 4.06 12.25 5.55
C LEU A 113 4.91 13.33 6.21
N GLY A 114 4.40 14.56 6.29
CA GLY A 114 5.04 15.66 7.01
C GLY A 114 5.23 15.35 8.49
N TRP A 115 4.20 14.81 9.15
CA TRP A 115 4.31 14.33 10.52
C TRP A 115 5.32 13.18 10.64
N LEU A 116 5.26 12.18 9.77
CA LEU A 116 6.15 11.02 9.79
C LEU A 116 7.62 11.42 9.69
N VAL A 117 7.97 12.32 8.77
CA VAL A 117 9.32 12.88 8.63
C VAL A 117 9.71 13.75 9.83
N ALA A 118 8.78 14.53 10.38
CA ALA A 118 9.04 15.32 11.59
C ALA A 118 9.33 14.42 12.80
N SER A 119 8.59 13.33 12.97
CA SER A 119 8.81 12.32 14.01
C SER A 119 10.19 11.69 13.92
N TRP A 120 10.70 11.41 12.71
CA TRP A 120 12.06 10.90 12.53
C TRP A 120 13.13 11.88 12.98
N LYS A 121 12.96 13.16 12.62
CA LYS A 121 13.93 14.20 12.95
C LYS A 121 13.90 14.56 14.43
N ARG A 122 12.73 14.46 15.06
CA ARG A 122 12.46 14.98 16.41
C ARG A 122 11.48 14.07 17.18
N PRO A 123 11.87 12.82 17.50
CA PRO A 123 10.97 11.82 18.06
C PRO A 123 10.38 12.20 19.44
N THR A 124 11.09 13.04 20.21
CA THR A 124 10.71 13.44 21.57
C THR A 124 9.92 14.75 21.66
N GLN A 125 9.88 15.55 20.59
CA GLN A 125 9.19 16.85 20.60
C GLN A 125 7.68 16.65 20.51
N GLU A 126 6.88 17.43 21.22
CA GLU A 126 5.42 17.36 21.06
C GLU A 126 5.05 17.88 19.65
N LEU A 127 4.59 16.98 18.78
CA LEU A 127 4.13 17.31 17.45
C LEU A 127 2.60 17.35 17.44
N ASN A 128 2.02 18.39 16.85
CA ASN A 128 0.58 18.45 16.65
C ASN A 128 0.18 17.47 15.54
N ALA A 129 -0.42 16.35 15.93
CA ALA A 129 -0.85 15.30 15.01
C ALA A 129 -2.24 14.78 15.39
N PRO A 130 -3.10 14.48 14.40
CA PRO A 130 -4.34 13.75 14.62
C PRO A 130 -4.08 12.41 15.31
N HIS A 131 -4.95 12.03 16.24
CA HIS A 131 -4.84 10.82 17.07
C HIS A 131 -4.85 9.50 16.28
N MET A 132 -5.22 9.51 14.99
CA MET A 132 -5.21 8.32 14.14
C MET A 132 -3.89 8.11 13.40
N TYR A 133 -2.97 9.08 13.41
CA TYR A 133 -1.73 8.99 12.63
C TYR A 133 -0.86 7.82 13.08
N GLY A 134 -0.82 7.52 14.39
CA GLY A 134 -0.11 6.33 14.86
C GLY A 134 -0.70 5.03 14.33
N VAL A 135 -2.02 4.89 14.36
CA VAL A 135 -2.72 3.70 13.84
C VAL A 135 -2.42 3.50 12.36
N VAL A 136 -2.48 4.58 11.58
CA VAL A 136 -2.16 4.55 10.15
C VAL A 136 -0.69 4.16 9.93
N SER A 137 0.24 4.68 10.73
CA SER A 137 1.67 4.32 10.65
C SER A 137 1.91 2.83 10.87
N PHE A 138 1.37 2.26 11.97
CA PHE A 138 1.46 0.83 12.27
C PHE A 138 0.78 -0.03 11.20
N ALA A 139 -0.41 0.35 10.74
CA ALA A 139 -1.10 -0.39 9.69
C ALA A 139 -0.33 -0.39 8.36
N LEU A 140 0.21 0.75 7.94
CA LEU A 140 1.04 0.80 6.73
C LEU A 140 2.33 -0.01 6.91
N GLN A 141 2.94 0.02 8.10
CA GLN A 141 4.12 -0.79 8.41
C GLN A 141 3.80 -2.30 8.31
N ALA A 142 2.74 -2.76 8.96
CA ALA A 142 2.28 -4.15 8.92
C ALA A 142 1.98 -4.60 7.48
N PHE A 143 1.36 -3.72 6.69
CA PHE A 143 1.09 -3.98 5.27
C PHE A 143 2.39 -4.18 4.46
N ILE A 144 3.37 -3.28 4.61
CA ILE A 144 4.66 -3.40 3.89
C ILE A 144 5.41 -4.67 4.32
N VAL A 145 5.44 -4.99 5.61
CA VAL A 145 6.08 -6.23 6.11
C VAL A 145 5.40 -7.47 5.52
N SER A 146 4.07 -7.50 5.47
CA SER A 146 3.32 -8.63 4.90
C SER A 146 3.58 -8.81 3.40
N LEU A 147 3.61 -7.69 2.66
CA LEU A 147 3.94 -7.69 1.24
C LEU A 147 5.37 -8.17 0.98
N MET A 148 6.32 -7.72 1.81
CA MET A 148 7.72 -8.13 1.73
C MET A 148 7.90 -9.64 1.97
N GLN A 149 7.21 -10.19 2.97
CA GLN A 149 7.24 -11.63 3.26
C GLN A 149 6.68 -12.44 2.10
N PHE A 150 5.61 -11.96 1.45
CA PHE A 150 5.08 -12.60 0.25
C PHE A 150 6.09 -12.65 -0.89
N ILE A 151 6.71 -11.51 -1.23
CA ILE A 151 7.74 -11.47 -2.29
C ILE A 151 8.89 -12.43 -1.96
N SER A 152 9.29 -12.50 -0.69
CA SER A 152 10.36 -13.40 -0.21
C SER A 152 9.98 -14.87 -0.38
N ILE A 153 8.77 -15.26 0.03
CA ILE A 153 8.26 -16.63 -0.09
C ILE A 153 8.11 -17.01 -1.56
N SER A 154 7.53 -16.14 -2.39
CA SER A 154 7.39 -16.38 -3.83
C SER A 154 8.73 -16.53 -4.53
N SER A 155 9.73 -15.70 -4.18
CA SER A 155 11.09 -15.82 -4.71
C SER A 155 11.75 -17.14 -4.30
N ALA A 156 11.64 -17.52 -3.02
CA ALA A 156 12.19 -18.78 -2.51
C ALA A 156 11.60 -20.01 -3.23
N ILE A 157 10.27 -20.02 -3.44
CA ILE A 157 9.58 -21.11 -4.11
C ILE A 157 9.92 -21.15 -5.61
N ASN A 158 10.01 -20.00 -6.28
CA ASN A 158 10.41 -19.95 -7.70
C ASN A 158 11.85 -20.45 -7.90
N ASN A 159 12.75 -20.18 -6.95
CA ASN A 159 14.11 -20.71 -6.99
C ASN A 159 14.14 -22.21 -6.70
N GLN A 160 13.28 -22.70 -5.79
CA GLN A 160 13.17 -24.11 -5.45
C GLN A 160 12.53 -24.93 -6.58
N SER A 161 11.50 -24.40 -7.26
CA SER A 161 10.88 -25.05 -8.42
C SER A 161 11.87 -25.15 -9.59
N ARG A 162 12.66 -24.10 -9.86
CA ARG A 162 13.75 -24.14 -10.84
C ARG A 162 14.82 -25.19 -10.50
N ALA A 163 15.18 -25.33 -9.23
CA ALA A 163 16.12 -26.35 -8.79
C ALA A 163 15.56 -27.77 -8.99
N VAL A 164 14.27 -28.00 -8.67
CA VAL A 164 13.60 -29.29 -8.88
C VAL A 164 13.45 -29.61 -10.38
N SER A 165 13.07 -28.64 -11.21
CA SER A 165 12.99 -28.80 -12.68
C SER A 165 14.36 -29.06 -13.33
N GLY A 166 15.44 -28.57 -12.73
CA GLY A 166 16.81 -28.86 -13.17
C GLY A 166 17.32 -30.25 -12.78
N ILE A 167 16.73 -30.88 -11.75
CA ILE A 167 17.12 -32.20 -11.25
C ILE A 167 16.21 -33.31 -11.81
N LEU A 168 14.94 -33.02 -12.09
CA LEU A 168 13.95 -33.99 -12.59
C LEU A 168 13.17 -33.40 -13.79
N PRO A 169 13.69 -33.55 -15.02
CA PRO A 169 13.08 -33.02 -16.24
C PRO A 169 11.69 -33.59 -16.55
N GLU A 170 11.37 -34.79 -16.06
CA GLU A 170 10.11 -35.51 -16.34
C GLU A 170 8.86 -34.87 -15.68
N PHE A 171 9.03 -33.96 -14.72
CA PHE A 171 7.92 -33.27 -14.05
C PHE A 171 7.62 -31.87 -14.60
N GLY A 172 8.14 -31.51 -15.79
CA GLY A 172 7.96 -30.19 -16.40
C GLY A 172 6.49 -29.75 -16.56
N GLY A 173 5.54 -30.68 -16.70
CA GLY A 173 4.10 -30.40 -16.75
C GLY A 173 3.47 -30.03 -15.39
N ALA A 174 4.05 -30.48 -14.27
CA ALA A 174 3.55 -30.20 -12.93
C ALA A 174 3.84 -28.76 -12.48
N ALA A 175 4.86 -28.12 -13.05
CA ALA A 175 5.28 -26.77 -12.71
C ALA A 175 4.19 -25.71 -12.98
N HIS A 176 3.37 -25.91 -14.02
CA HIS A 176 2.28 -24.99 -14.38
C HIS A 176 1.04 -25.14 -13.48
N THR A 177 0.74 -26.36 -13.00
CA THR A 177 -0.37 -26.64 -12.07
C THR A 177 -0.05 -26.15 -10.65
N VAL A 178 1.21 -26.21 -10.24
CA VAL A 178 1.70 -25.66 -8.97
C VAL A 178 1.55 -24.13 -8.92
N ALA A 179 1.68 -23.42 -10.04
CA ALA A 179 1.61 -21.95 -10.10
C ALA A 179 0.18 -21.37 -9.86
N GLY A 180 -0.88 -22.07 -10.29
CA GLY A 180 -2.26 -21.63 -10.10
C GLY A 180 -2.81 -21.82 -8.68
N VAL A 181 -2.50 -22.97 -8.06
CA VAL A 181 -2.87 -23.27 -6.66
C VAL A 181 -2.05 -22.42 -5.68
N ALA A 182 -0.81 -22.11 -6.05
CA ALA A 182 0.06 -21.15 -5.36
C ALA A 182 -0.63 -19.79 -5.13
N ASN A 183 -1.19 -19.17 -6.18
CA ASN A 183 -1.69 -17.78 -6.08
C ASN A 183 -2.83 -17.60 -5.05
N ASN A 184 -3.76 -18.55 -4.95
CA ASN A 184 -4.86 -18.46 -3.98
C ASN A 184 -4.39 -18.73 -2.54
N PHE A 185 -3.45 -19.66 -2.35
CA PHE A 185 -2.80 -19.89 -1.06
C PHE A 185 -2.00 -18.65 -0.63
N PHE A 186 -1.34 -17.97 -1.56
CA PHE A 186 -0.48 -16.84 -1.22
C PHE A 186 -1.23 -15.55 -0.87
N PHE A 187 -2.32 -15.23 -1.59
CA PHE A 187 -3.14 -14.07 -1.20
C PHE A 187 -3.75 -14.26 0.20
N ASP A 188 -4.21 -15.47 0.50
CA ASP A 188 -4.70 -15.85 1.83
C ASP A 188 -3.60 -15.70 2.91
N VAL A 189 -2.38 -16.14 2.62
CA VAL A 189 -1.23 -15.98 3.54
C VAL A 189 -0.86 -14.51 3.76
N ILE A 190 -0.87 -13.65 2.73
CA ILE A 190 -0.60 -12.20 2.87
C ILE A 190 -1.62 -11.56 3.81
N VAL A 191 -2.90 -11.79 3.54
CA VAL A 191 -4.00 -11.18 4.29
C VAL A 191 -3.93 -11.63 5.75
N LYS A 192 -3.70 -12.93 5.99
CA LYS A 192 -3.54 -13.46 7.35
C LYS A 192 -2.30 -12.91 8.04
N MET A 193 -1.15 -12.81 7.37
CA MET A 193 0.06 -12.18 7.90
C MET A 193 -0.23 -10.74 8.34
N PHE A 194 -0.89 -9.97 7.48
CA PHE A 194 -1.25 -8.58 7.77
C PHE A 194 -2.10 -8.45 9.02
N PHE A 195 -3.17 -9.22 9.14
CA PHE A 195 -4.04 -9.19 10.31
C PHE A 195 -3.33 -9.70 11.58
N VAL A 196 -2.53 -10.76 11.48
CA VAL A 196 -1.78 -11.29 12.62
C VAL A 196 -0.76 -10.27 13.13
N THR A 197 -0.03 -9.59 12.23
CA THR A 197 0.87 -8.50 12.62
C THR A 197 0.12 -7.38 13.33
N LEU A 198 -1.02 -6.93 12.78
CA LEU A 198 -1.86 -5.91 13.42
C LEU A 198 -2.37 -6.33 14.80
N ILE A 199 -2.81 -7.58 14.95
CA ILE A 199 -3.29 -8.10 16.24
C ILE A 199 -2.16 -8.13 17.26
N CYS A 200 -0.95 -8.57 16.86
CA CYS A 200 0.22 -8.59 17.74
C CYS A 200 0.63 -7.17 18.16
N GLU A 201 0.68 -6.23 17.22
CA GLU A 201 0.94 -4.81 17.53
C GLU A 201 -0.11 -4.23 18.49
N LEU A 202 -1.39 -4.55 18.27
CA LEU A 202 -2.49 -4.10 19.12
C LEU A 202 -2.40 -4.68 20.54
N ILE A 203 -2.12 -5.98 20.69
CA ILE A 203 -1.93 -6.63 22.00
C ILE A 203 -0.79 -5.95 22.75
N PHE A 204 0.35 -5.76 22.08
CA PHE A 204 1.50 -5.09 22.68
C PHE A 204 1.17 -3.65 23.11
N LEU A 205 0.52 -2.87 22.23
CA LEU A 205 0.11 -1.50 22.51
C LEU A 205 -0.93 -1.42 23.63
N ALA A 206 -1.87 -2.37 23.71
CA ALA A 206 -2.89 -2.43 24.74
C ALA A 206 -2.28 -2.71 26.12
N CYS A 207 -1.36 -3.69 26.19
CA CYS A 207 -0.56 -3.93 27.39
C CYS A 207 0.22 -2.67 27.77
N SER A 208 0.95 -2.08 26.83
CA SER A 208 1.74 -0.88 27.09
C SER A 208 0.90 0.33 27.53
N TYR A 209 -0.31 0.48 27.01
CA TYR A 209 -1.26 1.50 27.45
C TYR A 209 -1.81 1.22 28.85
N GLY A 210 -2.08 -0.03 29.19
CA GLY A 210 -2.41 -0.45 30.55
C GLY A 210 -1.30 -0.05 31.53
N ALA A 211 -0.05 -0.29 31.14
CA ALA A 211 1.13 0.14 31.86
C ALA A 211 1.18 1.67 32.03
N TYR A 212 1.02 2.43 30.96
CA TYR A 212 0.97 3.90 31.01
C TYR A 212 -0.10 4.44 31.96
N LYS A 213 -1.30 3.85 31.96
CA LYS A 213 -2.40 4.27 32.86
C LYS A 213 -2.09 4.00 34.33
N MET A 214 -1.20 3.08 34.64
CA MET A 214 -0.77 2.76 36.00
C MET A 214 0.32 3.71 36.53
N THR A 215 0.92 4.53 35.65
CA THR A 215 2.01 5.46 35.99
C THR A 215 1.59 6.94 35.91
N HIS A 216 0.39 7.23 35.40
CA HIS A 216 -0.14 8.58 35.19
C HIS A 216 -1.58 8.72 35.72
N SER A 217 -1.85 9.75 36.52
CA SER A 217 -3.22 10.05 36.98
C SER A 217 -4.11 10.61 35.87
N LYS A 218 -3.53 11.42 34.97
CA LYS A 218 -4.21 11.98 33.80
C LYS A 218 -3.90 11.14 32.56
N SER A 219 -4.79 10.22 32.22
CA SER A 219 -4.63 9.38 31.04
C SER A 219 -5.05 10.10 29.76
N ILE A 220 -4.20 10.07 28.73
CA ILE A 220 -4.59 10.36 27.35
C ILE A 220 -5.45 9.22 26.77
N SER A 221 -6.16 9.47 25.67
CA SER A 221 -6.91 8.41 24.98
C SER A 221 -5.98 7.35 24.37
N PHE A 222 -6.47 6.13 24.17
CA PHE A 222 -5.67 5.05 23.60
C PHE A 222 -5.11 5.39 22.21
N PHE A 223 -5.88 6.04 21.35
CA PHE A 223 -5.40 6.48 20.04
C PHE A 223 -4.33 7.58 20.12
N ALA A 224 -4.49 8.52 21.05
CA ALA A 224 -3.45 9.52 21.31
C ALA A 224 -2.17 8.86 21.84
N TYR A 225 -2.30 7.84 22.69
CA TYR A 225 -1.19 7.03 23.16
C TYR A 225 -0.48 6.31 22.02
N ILE A 226 -1.21 5.61 21.15
CA ILE A 226 -0.65 4.95 19.95
C ILE A 226 0.09 5.96 19.08
N THR A 227 -0.49 7.14 18.84
CA THR A 227 0.17 8.20 18.06
C THR A 227 1.45 8.71 18.72
N LYS A 228 1.45 8.84 20.05
CA LYS A 228 2.66 9.19 20.81
C LYS A 228 3.72 8.09 20.70
N VAL A 229 3.38 6.83 20.89
CA VAL A 229 4.32 5.70 20.71
C VAL A 229 4.85 5.65 19.28
N ALA A 230 3.97 5.75 18.28
CA ALA A 230 4.35 5.78 16.87
C ALA A 230 5.33 6.91 16.57
N GLN A 231 5.15 8.11 17.15
CA GLN A 231 6.11 9.19 16.97
C GLN A 231 7.53 8.82 17.40
N TYR A 232 7.67 8.12 18.53
CA TYR A 232 8.97 7.68 19.05
C TYR A 232 9.59 6.55 18.22
N CYS A 233 8.77 5.65 17.66
CA CYS A 233 9.26 4.52 16.87
C CYS A 233 9.05 4.65 15.36
N ASN A 234 8.59 5.78 14.82
CA ASN A 234 8.32 5.93 13.37
C ASN A 234 9.56 5.70 12.51
N LEU A 235 10.76 5.76 13.09
CA LEU A 235 12.00 5.37 12.43
C LEU A 235 11.97 3.89 11.98
N ASN A 236 11.16 3.05 12.63
CA ASN A 236 10.79 1.71 12.18
C ASN A 236 10.16 1.71 10.79
N PHE A 237 9.24 2.64 10.54
CA PHE A 237 8.62 2.79 9.22
C PHE A 237 9.68 2.99 8.12
N LEU A 238 10.68 3.83 8.40
CA LEU A 238 11.79 4.07 7.47
C LEU A 238 12.58 2.79 7.21
N PHE A 239 12.99 2.05 8.25
CA PHE A 239 13.74 0.82 7.96
C PHE A 239 12.88 -0.28 7.34
N VAL A 240 11.56 -0.32 7.58
CA VAL A 240 10.67 -1.23 6.84
C VAL A 240 10.63 -0.88 5.36
N CYS A 241 10.56 0.41 4.99
CA CYS A 241 10.67 0.82 3.59
C CYS A 241 12.02 0.45 2.98
N ILE A 242 13.13 0.67 3.70
CA ILE A 242 14.48 0.30 3.21
C ILE A 242 14.59 -1.22 3.09
N ALA A 243 14.14 -1.98 4.09
CA ALA A 243 14.15 -3.44 4.09
C ALA A 243 13.33 -4.01 2.93
N PHE A 244 12.20 -3.39 2.61
CA PHE A 244 11.39 -3.74 1.45
C PHE A 244 12.17 -3.54 0.14
N VAL A 245 12.79 -2.37 -0.05
CA VAL A 245 13.62 -2.11 -1.24
C VAL A 245 14.79 -3.08 -1.33
N CYS A 246 15.49 -3.33 -0.22
CA CYS A 246 16.57 -4.31 -0.16
C CYS A 246 16.09 -5.72 -0.53
N ASN A 247 14.88 -6.10 -0.14
CA ASN A 247 14.27 -7.37 -0.52
C ASN A 247 14.04 -7.46 -2.04
N LEU A 248 13.56 -6.38 -2.67
CA LEU A 248 13.33 -6.32 -4.13
C LEU A 248 14.61 -6.52 -4.95
N ILE A 249 15.76 -6.11 -4.42
CA ILE A 249 17.08 -6.27 -5.08
C ILE A 249 17.87 -7.48 -4.54
N SER A 250 17.20 -8.45 -3.90
CA SER A 250 17.78 -9.69 -3.39
C SER A 250 18.83 -9.52 -2.27
N LEU A 251 18.80 -8.40 -1.54
CA LEU A 251 19.60 -8.18 -0.33
C LEU A 251 18.85 -8.64 0.93
N SER A 252 18.35 -9.88 0.91
CA SER A 252 17.48 -10.43 1.96
C SER A 252 18.14 -10.48 3.34
N PHE A 253 19.46 -10.69 3.41
CA PHE A 253 20.20 -10.66 4.66
C PHE A 253 20.14 -9.28 5.34
N PHE A 254 20.39 -8.22 4.58
CA PHE A 254 20.33 -6.85 5.09
C PHE A 254 18.90 -6.44 5.46
N SER A 255 17.92 -6.85 4.65
CA SER A 255 16.50 -6.70 4.97
C SER A 255 16.14 -7.38 6.30
N GLY A 256 16.62 -8.60 6.53
CA GLY A 256 16.43 -9.32 7.80
C GLY A 256 17.01 -8.58 9.01
N ILE A 257 18.23 -8.04 8.90
CA ILE A 257 18.85 -7.23 9.97
C ILE A 257 17.98 -6.02 10.31
N LEU A 258 17.51 -5.28 9.30
CA LEU A 258 16.66 -4.11 9.50
C LEU A 258 15.33 -4.47 10.19
N LEU A 259 14.73 -5.62 9.86
CA LEU A 259 13.53 -6.11 10.55
C LEU A 259 13.81 -6.48 12.01
N CYS A 260 14.95 -7.08 12.32
CA CYS A 260 15.31 -7.44 13.70
C CYS A 260 15.42 -6.22 14.62
N VAL A 261 15.78 -5.04 14.07
CA VAL A 261 15.88 -3.79 14.84
C VAL A 261 14.51 -3.20 15.20
N MET A 262 13.43 -3.59 14.51
CA MET A 262 12.07 -3.10 14.75
C MET A 262 11.57 -3.34 16.17
N GLY A 263 11.74 -4.59 16.64
CA GLY A 263 11.24 -5.04 17.93
C GLY A 263 11.84 -4.24 19.08
N PRO A 264 13.18 -4.16 19.20
CA PRO A 264 13.85 -3.34 20.21
C PRO A 264 13.44 -1.86 20.16
N LEU A 265 13.38 -1.25 18.97
CA LEU A 265 12.97 0.16 18.85
C LEU A 265 11.53 0.41 19.30
N PHE A 266 10.62 -0.50 18.94
CA PHE A 266 9.23 -0.42 19.37
C PHE A 266 9.10 -0.57 20.88
N PHE A 267 9.84 -1.54 21.45
CA PHE A 267 9.88 -1.77 22.89
C PHE A 267 10.43 -0.56 23.66
N ILE A 268 11.54 0.03 23.19
CA ILE A 268 12.12 1.23 23.79
C ILE A 268 11.12 2.39 23.73
N ALA A 269 10.45 2.61 22.58
CA ALA A 269 9.46 3.68 22.44
C ALA A 269 8.33 3.54 23.46
N THR A 270 7.80 2.33 23.66
CA THR A 270 6.75 2.08 24.67
C THR A 270 7.22 2.34 26.10
N ILE A 271 8.45 1.95 26.45
CA ILE A 271 9.01 2.20 27.78
C ILE A 271 9.21 3.69 28.00
N VAL A 272 9.77 4.41 27.00
CA VAL A 272 9.98 5.85 27.10
C VAL A 272 8.66 6.60 27.28
N VAL A 273 7.61 6.25 26.53
CA VAL A 273 6.29 6.90 26.69
C VAL A 273 5.65 6.56 28.04
N THR A 274 5.89 5.35 28.57
CA THR A 274 5.37 4.92 29.88
C THR A 274 6.10 5.58 31.05
N ALA A 275 7.41 5.82 30.91
CA ALA A 275 8.28 6.38 31.94
C ALA A 275 8.32 7.92 31.93
N LYS A 276 8.17 8.54 30.76
CA LYS A 276 8.17 10.01 30.63
C LYS A 276 7.04 10.59 31.45
N ASP A 277 7.36 11.55 32.31
CA ASP A 277 6.41 12.29 33.17
C ASP A 277 5.62 11.40 34.17
N ALA A 278 6.12 10.20 34.46
CA ALA A 278 5.49 9.31 35.43
C ALA A 278 5.50 9.90 36.84
N GLU A 279 4.38 9.74 37.55
CA GLU A 279 4.16 10.33 38.87
C GLU A 279 4.83 9.48 39.97
N PRO A 280 5.62 10.08 40.89
CA PRO A 280 6.28 9.35 41.97
C PRO A 280 5.33 8.62 42.93
N ALA A 281 4.08 9.07 43.02
CA ALA A 281 3.05 8.47 43.87
C ALA A 281 2.35 7.26 43.21
N GLN A 282 2.59 7.02 41.92
CA GLN A 282 2.02 5.91 41.16
C GLN A 282 2.92 4.67 41.21
N LYS A 283 2.53 3.61 40.50
CA LYS A 283 3.29 2.37 40.48
C LYS A 283 4.67 2.58 39.83
N ASP A 284 5.68 1.96 40.44
CA ASP A 284 7.06 2.00 39.98
C ASP A 284 7.19 1.50 38.52
N ILE A 285 7.95 2.24 37.71
CA ILE A 285 8.16 1.98 36.29
C ILE A 285 8.71 0.58 36.03
N MET A 286 9.61 0.08 36.87
CA MET A 286 10.18 -1.26 36.71
C MET A 286 9.10 -2.33 36.82
N HIS A 287 8.19 -2.19 37.78
CA HIS A 287 7.10 -3.15 37.99
C HIS A 287 6.10 -3.13 36.84
N VAL A 288 5.81 -1.94 36.33
CA VAL A 288 4.89 -1.75 35.22
C VAL A 288 5.48 -2.23 33.88
N SER A 289 6.81 -2.19 33.74
CA SER A 289 7.51 -2.68 32.55
C SER A 289 7.36 -4.19 32.34
N PHE A 290 7.10 -4.98 33.39
CA PHE A 290 6.76 -6.40 33.25
C PHE A 290 5.47 -6.62 32.45
N LEU A 291 4.53 -5.68 32.50
CA LEU A 291 3.29 -5.76 31.74
C LEU A 291 3.54 -5.50 30.24
N VAL A 292 4.47 -4.60 29.91
CA VAL A 292 4.96 -4.38 28.54
C VAL A 292 5.67 -5.65 28.03
N MET A 293 6.52 -6.25 28.86
CA MET A 293 7.21 -7.50 28.56
C MET A 293 6.25 -8.69 28.37
N LEU A 294 5.18 -8.78 29.17
CA LEU A 294 4.13 -9.77 28.97
C LEU A 294 3.44 -9.59 27.62
N GLY A 295 3.10 -8.34 27.27
CA GLY A 295 2.53 -8.01 25.96
C GLY A 295 3.43 -8.42 24.79
N SER A 296 4.74 -8.18 24.89
CA SER A 296 5.68 -8.56 23.83
C SER A 296 5.86 -10.07 23.74
N PHE A 297 5.91 -10.76 24.87
CA PHE A 297 6.00 -12.22 24.92
C PHE A 297 4.77 -12.89 24.28
N VAL A 298 3.56 -12.47 24.66
CA VAL A 298 2.31 -12.99 24.07
C VAL A 298 2.27 -12.73 22.56
N SER A 299 2.62 -11.51 22.13
CA SER A 299 2.66 -11.14 20.72
C SER A 299 3.68 -11.97 19.93
N PHE A 300 4.87 -12.21 20.51
CA PHE A 300 5.89 -13.06 19.91
C PHE A 300 5.41 -14.50 19.76
N VAL A 301 4.79 -15.10 20.79
CA VAL A 301 4.29 -16.47 20.74
C VAL A 301 3.22 -16.63 19.64
N ILE A 302 2.26 -15.70 19.56
CA ILE A 302 1.21 -15.72 18.53
C ILE A 302 1.83 -15.62 17.14
N TYR A 303 2.71 -14.65 16.93
CA TYR A 303 3.37 -14.44 15.64
C TYR A 303 4.22 -15.65 15.24
N PHE A 304 4.97 -16.22 16.17
CA PHE A 304 5.82 -17.39 15.96
C PHE A 304 5.01 -18.64 15.57
N ILE A 305 3.93 -18.94 16.31
CA ILE A 305 3.02 -20.05 15.99
C ILE A 305 2.45 -19.87 14.58
N PHE A 306 2.02 -18.64 14.24
CA PHE A 306 1.47 -18.35 12.93
C PHE A 306 2.50 -18.55 11.81
N VAL A 307 3.71 -17.99 11.94
CA VAL A 307 4.79 -18.17 10.96
C VAL A 307 5.12 -19.65 10.77
N LEU A 308 5.25 -20.42 11.85
CA LEU A 308 5.46 -21.87 11.77
C LEU A 308 4.33 -22.58 11.03
N SER A 309 3.07 -22.22 11.30
CA SER A 309 1.91 -22.80 10.63
C SER A 309 1.93 -22.57 9.11
N VAL A 310 2.34 -21.39 8.67
CA VAL A 310 2.47 -21.05 7.25
C VAL A 310 3.61 -21.83 6.60
N LEU A 311 4.75 -21.96 7.28
CA LEU A 311 5.89 -22.75 6.79
C LEU A 311 5.52 -24.23 6.63
N PHE A 312 4.88 -24.84 7.63
CA PHE A 312 4.43 -26.23 7.56
C PHE A 312 3.34 -26.45 6.50
N ALA A 313 2.38 -25.53 6.37
CA ALA A 313 1.36 -25.60 5.33
C ALA A 313 1.97 -25.52 3.93
N GLY A 314 2.98 -24.64 3.74
CA GLY A 314 3.73 -24.54 2.49
C GLY A 314 4.44 -25.85 2.13
N MET A 315 5.16 -26.46 3.08
CA MET A 315 5.84 -27.74 2.88
C MET A 315 4.87 -28.90 2.60
N GLY A 316 3.76 -28.99 3.35
CA GLY A 316 2.76 -30.05 3.19
C GLY A 316 2.01 -29.98 1.85
N SER A 317 1.71 -28.77 1.38
CA SER A 317 1.11 -28.54 0.05
C SER A 317 2.03 -29.03 -1.07
N ILE A 318 3.33 -28.76 -0.98
CA ILE A 318 4.33 -29.22 -1.95
C ILE A 318 4.44 -30.75 -1.94
N ALA A 319 4.56 -31.36 -0.76
CA ALA A 319 4.67 -32.82 -0.62
C ALA A 319 3.44 -33.56 -1.17
N ASN A 320 2.24 -33.06 -0.91
CA ASN A 320 1.00 -33.68 -1.37
C ASN A 320 0.81 -33.57 -2.90
N ASN A 321 1.28 -32.47 -3.51
CA ASN A 321 1.28 -32.33 -4.96
C ASN A 321 2.35 -33.23 -5.62
N LEU A 322 3.51 -33.43 -4.98
CA LEU A 322 4.53 -34.37 -5.47
C LEU A 322 4.07 -35.82 -5.41
N MET A 323 3.30 -36.23 -4.38
CA MET A 323 2.77 -37.59 -4.26
C MET A 323 1.62 -37.91 -5.22
N ARG A 324 1.03 -36.89 -5.86
CA ARG A 324 -0.08 -37.05 -6.82
C ARG A 324 0.37 -37.10 -8.27
N LEU A 325 1.67 -36.97 -8.52
CA LEU A 325 2.31 -37.12 -9.83
C LEU A 325 2.97 -38.50 -9.92
#